data_AF-A0A7J7NTF6-F1
#
_entry.id   AF-A0A7J7NTF6-F1
#
_cell.length_a   1.000
_cell.length_b   1.000
_cell.length_c   1.000
_cell.angle_alpha   90.00
_cell.angle_beta   90.00
_cell.angle_gamma   90.00
#
_symmetry.space_group_name_H-M   'P 1'
#
loop_
_entity.id
_entity.type
_entity.pdbx_description
1 polymer ?
#
loop_
_entity_poly.entity_id
_entity_poly.type
_entity_poly.pdbx_seq_one_letter_code
_entity_poly.pdbx_strand_id
1 'polypeptide(L)'
;MSNRATTRNKNKRHKFSDDDDDQILRRVYSTGAITDEDISHLYMINKPVCRLGCRVNSKDNPNCFCALIPPPNGTRKSSGLWQKTSDFILSLGLDPYKDLRSSTYSTPAGLTNLGATCYANSILQCLYMNTSFRAGVFSVEPDLLNQHPVLNQLVRLFARLHSRNISCIDSAPFIKALELDNGVQQDSHEFLTLLLSLLERSLTTSAVSKARTIVQDLFRGSVSHVTR
;
A
#
# COMPACT_ATOMS: atom_id res chain seq x y z
N MET A 1 8.48 48.58 -39.16
CA MET A 1 8.65 49.06 -37.77
C MET A 1 7.45 48.59 -36.96
N SER A 2 7.64 47.54 -36.15
CA SER A 2 6.54 46.81 -35.51
C SER A 2 6.16 47.47 -34.19
N ASN A 3 4.92 47.91 -34.06
CA ASN A 3 4.34 48.54 -32.88
C ASN A 3 4.37 47.56 -31.69
N ARG A 4 5.16 47.90 -30.67
CA ARG A 4 5.26 47.13 -29.42
C ARG A 4 4.14 47.62 -28.48
N ALA A 5 3.13 46.78 -28.25
CA ALA A 5 2.08 47.06 -27.27
C ALA A 5 2.67 47.08 -25.86
N THR A 6 2.58 48.24 -25.20
CA THR A 6 2.92 48.46 -23.80
C THR A 6 1.87 47.83 -22.88
N THR A 7 2.14 46.65 -22.33
CA THR A 7 1.31 46.05 -21.26
C THR A 7 1.92 46.29 -19.89
N ARG A 8 1.68 47.49 -19.35
CA ARG A 8 1.80 47.72 -17.90
C ARG A 8 0.53 48.39 -17.39
N ASN A 9 -0.58 47.63 -17.41
CA ASN A 9 -1.76 47.99 -16.63
C ASN A 9 -1.40 47.83 -15.15
N LYS A 10 -0.87 48.90 -14.55
CA LYS A 10 -0.91 49.07 -13.10
C LYS A 10 -2.38 49.32 -12.76
N ASN A 11 -3.12 48.25 -12.47
CA ASN A 11 -4.40 48.38 -11.78
C ASN A 11 -4.12 49.07 -10.44
N LYS A 12 -4.32 50.38 -10.39
CA LYS A 12 -4.30 51.18 -9.18
C LYS A 12 -5.54 50.73 -8.38
N ARG A 13 -5.37 49.73 -7.52
CA ARG A 13 -6.43 49.27 -6.62
C ARG A 13 -6.83 50.43 -5.71
N HIS A 14 -8.13 50.69 -5.63
CA HIS A 14 -8.71 51.73 -4.81
C HIS A 14 -8.48 51.38 -3.33
N LYS A 15 -7.78 52.27 -2.62
CA LYS A 15 -7.51 52.16 -1.17
C LYS A 15 -8.76 52.72 -0.47
N PHE A 16 -9.60 51.86 0.08
CA PHE A 16 -10.92 52.23 0.61
C PHE A 16 -11.04 52.00 2.13
N SER A 17 -9.99 51.60 2.85
CA SER A 17 -10.09 51.12 4.23
C SER A 17 -9.39 51.95 5.31
N ASP A 18 -8.61 52.98 4.98
CA ASP A 18 -7.77 53.65 5.98
C ASP A 18 -8.59 54.50 6.99
N ASP A 19 -9.74 55.07 6.59
CA ASP A 19 -10.49 56.01 7.43
C ASP A 19 -11.33 55.36 8.55
N ASP A 20 -11.81 54.12 8.36
CA ASP A 20 -12.58 53.39 9.38
C ASP A 20 -11.65 52.73 10.41
N ASP A 21 -10.50 52.21 9.96
CA ASP A 21 -9.47 51.66 10.83
C ASP A 21 -8.94 52.73 11.79
N ASP A 22 -8.68 53.95 11.29
CA ASP A 22 -8.24 55.09 12.09
C ASP A 22 -9.28 55.53 13.14
N GLN A 23 -10.57 55.44 12.83
CA GLN A 23 -11.64 55.75 13.78
C GLN A 23 -11.75 54.71 14.90
N ILE A 24 -11.65 53.42 14.56
CA ILE A 24 -11.66 52.33 15.54
C ILE A 24 -10.44 52.47 16.47
N LEU A 25 -9.24 52.70 15.92
CA LEU A 25 -8.02 52.88 16.71
C LEU A 25 -8.09 54.10 17.66
N ARG A 26 -8.63 55.23 17.20
CA ARG A 26 -8.83 56.43 18.05
C ARG A 26 -9.84 56.18 19.16
N ARG A 27 -10.92 55.44 18.87
CA ARG A 27 -11.91 55.06 19.88
C ARG A 27 -11.28 54.15 20.94
N VAL A 28 -10.59 53.09 20.51
CA VAL A 28 -9.88 52.17 21.41
C VAL A 28 -8.87 52.91 22.29
N TYR A 29 -8.11 53.85 21.71
CA TYR A 29 -7.12 54.62 22.46
C TYR A 29 -7.75 55.54 23.52
N SER A 30 -8.94 56.08 23.25
CA SER A 30 -9.62 57.00 24.17
C SER A 30 -10.47 56.30 25.23
N THR A 31 -11.05 55.14 24.93
CA THR A 31 -11.94 54.42 25.87
C THR A 31 -11.24 53.26 26.59
N GLY A 32 -10.12 52.76 26.07
CA GLY A 32 -9.41 51.59 26.60
C GLY A 32 -10.14 50.26 26.43
N ALA A 33 -11.31 50.25 25.77
CA ALA A 33 -12.12 49.06 25.54
C ALA A 33 -12.03 48.62 24.07
N ILE A 34 -11.83 47.33 23.86
CA ILE A 34 -11.72 46.69 22.54
C ILE A 34 -12.81 45.62 22.46
N THR A 35 -13.60 45.62 21.39
CA THR A 35 -14.60 44.57 21.15
C THR A 35 -14.09 43.51 20.17
N ASP A 36 -14.72 42.33 20.16
CA ASP A 36 -14.38 41.26 19.21
C ASP A 36 -14.64 41.67 17.75
N GLU A 37 -15.58 42.58 17.53
CA GLU A 37 -15.88 43.18 16.22
C GLU A 37 -14.74 44.07 15.74
N ASP A 38 -14.13 44.84 16.64
CA ASP A 38 -12.97 45.69 16.35
C ASP A 38 -11.77 44.84 15.95
N ILE A 39 -11.51 43.76 16.70
CA ILE A 39 -10.44 42.80 16.40
C ILE A 39 -10.69 42.15 15.04
N SER A 40 -11.92 41.71 14.79
CA SER A 40 -12.30 41.06 13.53
C SER A 40 -12.14 41.99 12.33
N HIS A 41 -12.43 43.29 12.50
CA HIS A 41 -12.28 44.32 11.47
C HIS A 41 -10.80 44.63 11.21
N LEU A 42 -10.05 45.03 12.25
CA LEU A 42 -8.65 45.46 12.15
C LEU A 42 -7.74 44.34 11.62
N TYR A 43 -7.97 43.10 12.07
CA TYR A 43 -7.21 41.94 11.59
C TYR A 43 -7.84 41.28 10.37
N MET A 44 -8.96 41.78 9.84
CA MET A 44 -9.62 41.26 8.63
C MET A 44 -9.94 39.75 8.68
N ILE A 45 -10.23 39.23 9.87
CA ILE A 45 -10.37 37.79 10.16
C ILE A 45 -11.51 37.16 9.34
N ASN A 46 -12.58 37.93 9.12
CA ASN A 46 -13.78 37.45 8.43
C ASN A 46 -13.68 37.45 6.90
N LYS A 47 -12.56 37.86 6.32
CA LYS A 47 -12.38 37.83 4.85
C LYS A 47 -12.41 36.38 4.35
N PRO A 48 -13.10 36.08 3.24
CA PRO A 48 -13.16 34.71 2.73
C PRO A 48 -11.80 34.23 2.23
N VAL A 49 -11.57 32.91 2.28
CA VAL A 49 -10.41 32.26 1.68
C VAL A 49 -10.40 32.53 0.17
N CYS A 50 -9.20 32.76 -0.40
CA CYS A 50 -9.03 33.07 -1.80
C CYS A 50 -9.49 31.92 -2.71
N ARG A 51 -10.51 32.18 -3.56
CA ARG A 51 -11.08 31.18 -4.50
C ARG A 51 -10.32 31.07 -5.83
N LEU A 52 -9.61 32.12 -6.25
CA LEU A 52 -9.06 32.29 -7.60
C LEU A 52 -7.56 32.00 -7.73
N GLY A 53 -6.91 31.38 -6.73
CA GLY A 53 -5.50 30.97 -6.80
C GLY A 53 -4.53 32.13 -6.97
N CYS A 54 -4.24 32.85 -5.89
CA CYS A 54 -3.27 33.95 -5.91
C CYS A 54 -1.83 33.41 -6.08
N ARG A 55 -1.01 34.09 -6.89
CA ARG A 55 0.41 33.72 -7.09
C ARG A 55 1.27 33.94 -5.83
N VAL A 56 0.87 34.91 -4.99
CA VAL A 56 1.50 35.25 -3.70
C VAL A 56 0.40 35.47 -2.66
N ASN A 57 0.74 35.37 -1.37
CA ASN A 57 -0.18 35.71 -0.29
C ASN A 57 -0.56 37.19 -0.39
N SER A 58 -1.85 37.48 -0.39
CA SER A 58 -2.38 38.83 -0.47
C SER A 58 -2.09 39.56 0.84
N LYS A 59 -1.48 40.75 0.77
CA LYS A 59 -1.30 41.61 1.96
C LYS A 59 -2.64 42.08 2.54
N ASP A 60 -3.65 42.18 1.68
CA ASP A 60 -4.96 42.70 2.04
C ASP A 60 -5.93 41.62 2.58
N ASN A 61 -5.48 40.37 2.68
CA ASN A 61 -6.32 39.27 3.20
C ASN A 61 -5.45 38.28 3.98
N PRO A 62 -5.54 38.23 5.32
CA PRO A 62 -4.77 37.30 6.14
C PRO A 62 -5.09 35.83 5.82
N ASN A 63 -6.27 35.55 5.27
CA ASN A 63 -6.71 34.20 4.90
C ASN A 63 -6.23 33.78 3.49
N CYS A 64 -5.33 34.55 2.87
CA CYS A 64 -4.70 34.19 1.61
C CYS A 64 -3.49 33.29 1.84
N PHE A 65 -3.73 31.98 1.82
CA PHE A 65 -2.68 30.96 1.92
C PHE A 65 -2.22 30.42 0.57
N CYS A 66 -2.59 31.04 -0.56
CA CYS A 66 -2.33 30.48 -1.89
C CYS A 66 -0.84 30.27 -2.22
N ALA A 67 0.08 30.97 -1.53
CA ALA A 67 1.52 30.74 -1.68
C ALA A 67 2.06 29.60 -0.81
N LEU A 68 1.28 29.09 0.15
CA LEU A 68 1.60 27.94 1.01
C LEU A 68 0.82 26.69 0.57
N ILE A 69 -0.50 26.83 0.41
CA ILE A 69 -1.42 25.79 -0.04
C ILE A 69 -2.17 26.32 -1.27
N PRO A 70 -1.65 26.05 -2.48
CA PRO A 70 -2.35 26.44 -3.70
C PRO A 70 -3.68 25.66 -3.81
N PRO A 71 -4.75 26.30 -4.31
CA PRO A 71 -6.02 25.62 -4.53
C PRO A 71 -5.87 24.48 -5.56
N PRO A 72 -6.84 23.55 -5.66
CA PRO A 72 -6.77 22.38 -6.55
C PRO A 72 -6.44 22.74 -8.01
N ASN A 73 -6.91 23.91 -8.46
CA ASN A 73 -6.74 24.43 -9.82
C ASN A 73 -5.65 25.53 -9.91
N GLY A 74 -4.91 25.77 -8.82
CA GLY A 74 -3.88 26.79 -8.73
C GLY A 74 -2.51 26.30 -9.22
N THR A 75 -1.64 27.23 -9.62
CA THR A 75 -0.26 26.92 -9.99
C THR A 75 0.60 26.76 -8.74
N ARG A 76 1.04 25.52 -8.45
CA ARG A 76 2.09 25.26 -7.45
C ARG A 76 3.39 25.98 -7.87
N LYS A 77 4.06 26.61 -6.91
CA LYS A 77 5.40 27.18 -7.15
C LYS A 77 6.35 26.05 -7.58
N SER A 78 7.17 26.30 -8.60
CA SER A 78 8.16 25.37 -9.13
C SER A 78 9.40 25.20 -8.23
N SER A 79 9.45 25.87 -7.07
CA SER A 79 10.58 25.83 -6.13
C SER A 79 10.13 25.72 -4.67
N GLY A 80 10.89 24.95 -3.88
CA GLY A 80 10.69 24.78 -2.43
C GLY A 80 9.92 23.52 -2.01
N LEU A 81 9.62 23.43 -0.71
CA LEU A 81 9.00 22.26 -0.06
C LEU A 81 7.67 21.80 -0.67
N TRP A 82 7.00 22.68 -1.42
CA TRP A 82 5.66 22.49 -1.98
C TRP A 82 5.66 22.37 -3.52
N GLN A 83 6.80 22.01 -4.12
CA GLN A 83 6.90 21.61 -5.52
C GLN A 83 5.90 20.49 -5.83
N LYS A 84 5.58 20.29 -7.12
CA LYS A 84 4.92 19.05 -7.55
C LYS A 84 5.78 17.89 -7.05
N THR A 85 5.19 17.05 -6.21
CA THR A 85 5.84 15.97 -5.46
C THR A 85 6.25 14.80 -6.36
N SER A 86 6.63 15.04 -7.62
CA SER A 86 6.75 13.99 -8.62
C SER A 86 8.00 13.13 -8.42
N ASP A 87 9.17 13.72 -8.16
CA ASP A 87 10.41 12.96 -8.34
C ASP A 87 10.92 12.35 -7.03
N PHE A 88 10.83 13.10 -5.93
CA PHE A 88 11.21 12.62 -4.59
C PHE A 88 10.27 11.52 -4.07
N ILE A 89 8.95 11.62 -4.30
CA ILE A 89 8.03 10.56 -3.84
C ILE A 89 8.25 9.29 -4.65
N LEU A 90 8.54 9.39 -5.95
CA LEU A 90 8.89 8.22 -6.75
C LEU A 90 10.20 7.57 -6.26
N SER A 91 11.18 8.36 -5.79
CA SER A 91 12.42 7.80 -5.24
C SER A 91 12.24 7.11 -3.88
N LEU A 92 11.16 7.39 -3.15
CA LEU A 92 10.81 6.68 -1.92
C LEU A 92 10.12 5.33 -2.18
N GLY A 93 9.75 5.03 -3.42
CA GLY A 93 9.13 3.77 -3.83
C GLY A 93 7.60 3.81 -3.85
N LEU A 94 7.00 2.63 -4.01
CA LEU A 94 5.55 2.46 -4.00
C LEU A 94 5.01 2.61 -2.58
N ASP A 95 3.77 3.10 -2.49
CA ASP A 95 3.05 3.23 -1.23
C ASP A 95 2.77 1.84 -0.62
N PRO A 96 3.35 1.49 0.54
CA PRO A 96 3.18 0.17 1.15
C PRO A 96 1.73 -0.10 1.59
N TYR A 97 0.89 0.93 1.74
CA TYR A 97 -0.53 0.73 2.02
C TYR A 97 -1.26 0.06 0.85
N LYS A 98 -0.74 0.16 -0.38
CA LYS A 98 -1.33 -0.51 -1.56
C LYS A 98 -1.08 -2.02 -1.56
N ASP A 99 -0.04 -2.47 -0.85
CA ASP A 99 0.29 -3.89 -0.71
C ASP A 99 -0.48 -4.53 0.45
N LEU A 100 -1.20 -3.75 1.26
CA LEU A 100 -2.05 -4.28 2.31
C LEU A 100 -3.22 -5.04 1.71
N ARG A 101 -3.54 -6.16 2.34
CA ARG A 101 -4.74 -6.90 2.03
C ARG A 101 -5.96 -6.07 2.43
N SER A 102 -7.03 -6.14 1.64
CA SER A 102 -8.31 -5.53 1.99
C SER A 102 -8.70 -5.96 3.41
N SER A 103 -9.14 -5.00 4.24
CA SER A 103 -9.52 -5.24 5.64
C SER A 103 -10.70 -6.20 5.79
N THR A 104 -11.39 -6.52 4.69
CA THR A 104 -12.39 -7.56 4.67
C THR A 104 -11.71 -8.92 4.79
N TYR A 105 -11.90 -9.60 5.94
CA TYR A 105 -11.40 -10.95 6.25
C TYR A 105 -11.72 -12.03 5.19
N SER A 106 -12.54 -11.72 4.19
CA SER A 106 -12.97 -12.62 3.12
C SER A 106 -11.91 -12.84 2.03
N THR A 107 -10.95 -11.92 1.84
CA THR A 107 -10.00 -12.04 0.72
C THR A 107 -8.73 -12.78 1.15
N PRO A 108 -8.42 -13.96 0.60
CA PRO A 108 -7.14 -14.64 0.84
C PRO A 108 -5.98 -13.87 0.18
N ALA A 109 -4.77 -14.03 0.72
CA ALA A 109 -3.56 -13.48 0.11
C ALA A 109 -3.16 -14.30 -1.13
N GLY A 110 -2.72 -13.62 -2.19
CA GLY A 110 -2.16 -14.22 -3.39
C GLY A 110 -0.70 -14.65 -3.23
N LEU A 111 -0.15 -15.23 -4.29
CA LEU A 111 1.28 -15.56 -4.41
C LEU A 111 1.89 -14.83 -5.60
N THR A 112 3.08 -14.28 -5.43
CA THR A 112 3.78 -13.57 -6.49
C THR A 112 4.10 -14.53 -7.63
N ASN A 113 3.79 -14.14 -8.87
CA ASN A 113 4.24 -14.88 -10.04
C ASN A 113 5.67 -14.45 -10.38
N LEU A 114 6.61 -15.38 -10.36
CA LEU A 114 8.05 -15.11 -10.58
C LEU A 114 8.47 -15.24 -12.04
N GLY A 115 7.49 -15.36 -12.95
CA GLY A 115 7.65 -15.61 -14.38
C GLY A 115 6.61 -16.62 -14.85
N ALA A 116 7.05 -17.86 -15.04
CA ALA A 116 6.23 -18.99 -15.46
C ALA A 116 5.75 -19.87 -14.29
N THR A 117 5.65 -19.34 -13.06
CA THR A 117 5.36 -20.14 -11.84
C THR A 117 3.88 -20.21 -11.46
N CYS A 118 2.96 -19.90 -12.38
CA CYS A 118 1.51 -19.88 -12.11
C CYS A 118 0.94 -21.28 -11.79
N TYR A 119 1.51 -22.34 -12.37
CA TYR A 119 1.14 -23.73 -12.09
C TYR A 119 1.38 -24.06 -10.61
N ALA A 120 2.57 -23.72 -10.08
CA ALA A 120 2.93 -23.95 -8.69
C ALA A 120 2.08 -23.11 -7.74
N ASN A 121 1.88 -21.82 -8.05
CA ASN A 121 1.08 -20.92 -7.22
C ASN A 121 -0.37 -21.42 -7.08
N SER A 122 -0.95 -21.95 -8.16
CA SER A 122 -2.33 -22.48 -8.16
C SER A 122 -2.44 -23.71 -7.25
N ILE A 123 -1.51 -24.66 -7.39
CA ILE A 123 -1.44 -25.87 -6.55
C ILE A 123 -1.20 -25.52 -5.07
N LEU A 124 -0.28 -24.61 -4.78
CA LEU A 124 0.01 -24.18 -3.41
C LEU A 124 -1.20 -23.55 -2.72
N GLN A 125 -1.97 -22.73 -3.44
CA GLN A 125 -3.21 -22.17 -2.93
C GLN A 125 -4.25 -23.26 -2.65
N CYS A 126 -4.44 -24.20 -3.58
CA CYS A 126 -5.35 -25.34 -3.39
C CYS A 126 -4.98 -26.18 -2.16
N LEU A 127 -3.70 -26.51 -1.99
CA LEU A 127 -3.20 -27.27 -0.83
C LEU A 127 -3.36 -26.48 0.47
N TYR A 128 -3.07 -25.18 0.47
CA TYR A 128 -3.21 -24.33 1.66
C TYR A 128 -4.66 -24.21 2.15
N MET A 129 -5.62 -24.19 1.21
CA MET A 129 -7.04 -24.11 1.54
C MET A 129 -7.60 -25.41 2.12
N ASN A 130 -6.92 -26.54 1.92
CA ASN A 130 -7.23 -27.78 2.63
C ASN A 130 -6.80 -27.66 4.09
N THR A 131 -7.76 -27.43 4.99
CA THR A 131 -7.51 -27.20 6.42
C THR A 131 -6.87 -28.39 7.12
N SER A 132 -7.23 -29.62 6.74
CA SER A 132 -6.65 -30.85 7.27
C SER A 132 -5.18 -30.96 6.88
N PHE A 133 -4.87 -30.76 5.59
CA PHE A 133 -3.49 -30.76 5.09
C PHE A 133 -2.66 -29.69 5.77
N ARG A 134 -3.17 -28.45 5.81
CA ARG A 134 -2.51 -27.32 6.48
C ARG A 134 -2.22 -27.61 7.95
N ALA A 135 -3.17 -28.20 8.68
CA ALA A 135 -2.97 -28.57 10.08
C ALA A 135 -1.91 -29.67 10.26
N GLY A 136 -1.82 -30.62 9.32
CA GLY A 136 -0.76 -31.62 9.31
C GLY A 136 0.62 -31.00 9.06
N VAL A 137 0.73 -30.12 8.06
CA VAL A 137 1.97 -29.40 7.72
C VAL A 137 2.46 -28.53 8.89
N PHE A 138 1.56 -27.84 9.60
CA PHE A 138 1.92 -27.05 10.79
C PHE A 138 2.27 -27.88 12.03
N SER A 139 1.95 -29.18 12.05
CA SER A 139 2.29 -30.06 13.17
C SER A 139 3.70 -30.66 13.07
N VAL A 140 4.44 -30.36 12.00
CA VAL A 140 5.80 -30.87 11.78
C VAL A 140 6.79 -30.25 12.78
N GLU A 141 7.68 -31.09 13.28
CA GLU A 141 8.67 -30.73 14.29
C GLU A 141 9.82 -29.88 13.70
N PRO A 142 10.34 -28.89 14.44
CA PRO A 142 11.42 -28.02 13.96
C PRO A 142 12.68 -28.78 13.51
N ASP A 143 13.04 -29.86 14.20
CA ASP A 143 14.22 -30.67 13.88
C ASP A 143 14.11 -31.29 12.49
N LEU A 144 12.92 -31.76 12.11
CA LEU A 144 12.65 -32.31 10.79
C LEU A 144 12.68 -31.22 9.71
N LEU A 145 12.13 -30.03 10.02
CA LEU A 145 12.20 -28.88 9.11
C LEU A 145 13.65 -28.45 8.83
N ASN A 146 14.54 -28.54 9.82
CA ASN A 146 15.94 -28.23 9.62
C ASN A 146 16.65 -29.23 8.68
N GLN A 147 16.19 -30.48 8.65
CA GLN A 147 16.71 -31.52 7.77
C GLN A 147 16.15 -31.43 6.34
N HIS A 148 14.91 -30.95 6.18
CA HIS A 148 14.22 -30.88 4.90
C HIS A 148 13.91 -29.43 4.48
N PRO A 149 14.79 -28.79 3.69
CA PRO A 149 14.67 -27.36 3.36
C PRO A 149 13.39 -27.03 2.58
N VAL A 150 12.95 -27.90 1.67
CA VAL A 150 11.70 -27.73 0.92
C VAL A 150 10.48 -27.71 1.85
N LEU A 151 10.41 -28.67 2.78
CA LEU A 151 9.34 -28.76 3.76
C LEU A 151 9.31 -27.53 4.68
N ASN A 152 10.49 -27.08 5.13
CA ASN A 152 10.63 -25.85 5.91
C ASN A 152 10.13 -24.62 5.15
N GLN A 153 10.49 -24.46 3.87
CA GLN A 153 10.00 -23.35 3.07
C GLN A 153 8.49 -23.43 2.82
N LEU A 154 7.93 -24.63 2.64
CA LEU A 154 6.49 -24.82 2.52
C LEU A 154 5.75 -24.35 3.79
N VAL A 155 6.21 -24.80 4.96
CA VAL A 155 5.64 -24.42 6.27
C VAL A 155 5.73 -22.90 6.46
N ARG A 156 6.87 -22.30 6.16
CA ARG A 156 7.07 -20.84 6.23
C ARG A 156 6.16 -20.09 5.28
N LEU A 157 5.97 -20.60 4.06
CA LEU A 157 5.06 -20.00 3.07
C LEU A 157 3.61 -20.05 3.56
N PHE A 158 3.17 -21.20 4.09
CA PHE A 158 1.83 -21.36 4.64
C PHE A 158 1.61 -20.49 5.88
N ALA A 159 2.62 -20.35 6.75
CA ALA A 159 2.55 -19.48 7.91
C ALA A 159 2.42 -17.99 7.51
N ARG A 160 3.10 -17.58 6.43
CA ARG A 160 2.95 -16.23 5.84
C ARG A 160 1.55 -16.03 5.27
N LEU A 161 1.02 -17.01 4.53
CA LEU A 161 -0.36 -16.99 3.98
C LEU A 161 -1.41 -16.88 5.08
N HIS A 162 -1.11 -17.43 6.27
CA HIS A 162 -2.00 -17.37 7.41
C HIS A 162 -1.95 -16.04 8.17
N SER A 163 -0.75 -15.50 8.39
CA SER A 163 -0.52 -14.46 9.39
C SER A 163 -0.29 -13.06 8.82
N ARG A 164 0.13 -12.94 7.56
CA ARG A 164 0.49 -11.63 6.98
C ARG A 164 -0.75 -10.90 6.47
N ASN A 165 -0.80 -9.60 6.70
CA ASN A 165 -1.87 -8.73 6.19
C ASN A 165 -1.49 -8.04 4.85
N ILE A 166 -0.77 -8.76 4.00
CA ILE A 166 -0.37 -8.29 2.66
C ILE A 166 -1.18 -9.03 1.59
N SER A 167 -1.45 -8.36 0.48
CA SER A 167 -2.28 -8.87 -0.62
C SER A 167 -1.60 -10.00 -1.39
N CYS A 168 -0.26 -10.02 -1.43
CA CYS A 168 0.53 -10.99 -2.19
C CYS A 168 1.79 -11.40 -1.42
N ILE A 169 2.09 -12.71 -1.39
CA ILE A 169 3.25 -13.25 -0.69
C ILE A 169 4.26 -13.79 -1.69
N ASP A 170 5.53 -13.46 -1.45
CA ASP A 170 6.65 -13.97 -2.24
C ASP A 170 6.89 -15.46 -1.99
N SER A 171 6.75 -16.25 -3.07
CA SER A 171 7.02 -17.69 -3.11
C SER A 171 8.45 -18.03 -3.56
N ALA A 172 9.29 -17.05 -3.91
CA ALA A 172 10.65 -17.28 -4.42
C ALA A 172 11.53 -18.16 -3.52
N PRO A 173 11.51 -18.05 -2.18
CA PRO A 173 12.29 -18.94 -1.32
C PRO A 173 11.89 -20.42 -1.46
N PHE A 174 10.60 -20.69 -1.69
CA PHE A 174 10.10 -22.05 -1.88
C PHE A 174 10.44 -22.60 -3.26
N ILE A 175 10.20 -21.80 -4.32
CA ILE A 175 10.54 -22.17 -5.70
C ILE A 175 12.05 -22.42 -5.85
N LYS A 176 12.88 -21.58 -5.21
CA LYS A 176 14.34 -21.77 -5.17
C LYS A 176 14.75 -23.02 -4.41
N ALA A 177 14.10 -23.35 -3.30
CA ALA A 177 14.39 -24.58 -2.56
C ALA A 177 14.01 -25.86 -3.33
N LEU A 178 13.03 -25.77 -4.24
CA LEU A 178 12.67 -26.83 -5.18
C LEU A 178 13.57 -26.85 -6.43
N GLU A 179 14.50 -25.90 -6.58
CA GLU A 179 15.37 -25.76 -7.75
C GLU A 179 14.59 -25.65 -9.08
N LEU A 180 13.41 -25.02 -9.03
CA LEU A 180 12.58 -24.82 -10.22
C LEU A 180 13.05 -23.61 -11.04
N ASP A 181 13.08 -23.79 -12.35
CA ASP A 181 13.31 -22.71 -13.30
C ASP A 181 12.04 -21.85 -13.44
N ASN A 182 12.14 -20.56 -13.12
CA ASN A 182 11.04 -19.62 -13.21
C ASN A 182 10.79 -19.10 -14.63
N GLY A 183 11.62 -19.46 -15.61
CA GLY A 183 11.44 -19.16 -17.03
C GLY A 183 10.63 -20.21 -17.80
N VAL A 184 10.38 -21.39 -17.21
CA VAL A 184 9.80 -22.54 -17.89
C VAL A 184 8.38 -22.83 -17.40
N GLN A 185 7.44 -22.98 -18.33
CA GLN A 185 6.10 -23.45 -18.02
C GLN A 185 6.14 -24.96 -17.78
N GLN A 186 5.46 -25.43 -16.73
CA GLN A 186 5.37 -26.85 -16.38
C GLN A 186 3.92 -27.30 -16.22
N ASP A 187 3.70 -28.60 -16.30
CA ASP A 187 2.40 -29.21 -16.01
C ASP A 187 2.11 -29.17 -14.50
N SER A 188 0.97 -28.59 -14.14
CA SER A 188 0.52 -28.47 -12.74
C SER A 188 0.29 -29.82 -12.06
N HIS A 189 -0.14 -30.84 -12.80
CA HIS A 189 -0.41 -32.17 -12.27
C HIS A 189 0.89 -32.94 -11.98
N GLU A 190 1.86 -32.82 -12.89
CA GLU A 190 3.21 -33.36 -12.68
C GLU A 190 3.85 -32.72 -11.44
N PHE A 191 3.81 -31.38 -11.36
CA PHE A 191 4.29 -30.64 -10.19
C PHE A 191 3.62 -31.11 -8.88
N LEU A 192 2.30 -31.26 -8.86
CA LEU A 192 1.57 -31.74 -7.68
C LEU A 192 2.03 -33.15 -7.28
N THR A 193 2.16 -34.06 -8.25
CA THR A 193 2.55 -35.45 -8.01
C THR A 193 3.96 -35.53 -7.42
N LEU A 194 4.91 -34.78 -7.98
CA LEU A 194 6.28 -34.71 -7.49
C LEU A 194 6.35 -34.07 -6.10
N LEU A 195 5.60 -33.00 -5.87
CA LEU A 195 5.54 -32.33 -4.58
C LEU A 195 4.98 -33.27 -3.49
N LEU A 196 3.85 -33.93 -3.74
CA LEU A 196 3.26 -34.87 -2.78
C LEU A 196 4.21 -36.04 -2.48
N SER A 197 4.88 -36.58 -3.49
CA SER A 197 5.87 -37.65 -3.32
C SER A 197 7.07 -37.20 -2.47
N LEU A 198 7.56 -35.98 -2.69
CA LEU A 198 8.63 -35.38 -1.89
C LEU A 198 8.20 -35.20 -0.44
N LEU A 199 6.99 -34.67 -0.22
CA LEU A 199 6.44 -34.45 1.12
C LEU A 199 6.22 -35.76 1.85
N GLU A 200 5.66 -36.78 1.19
CA GLU A 200 5.47 -38.11 1.76
C GLU A 200 6.78 -38.70 2.28
N ARG A 201 7.83 -38.66 1.46
CA ARG A 201 9.17 -39.12 1.87
C ARG A 201 9.74 -38.31 3.03
N SER A 202 9.57 -36.99 3.00
CA SER A 202 10.11 -36.09 4.03
C SER A 202 9.37 -36.23 5.37
N LEU A 203 8.07 -36.53 5.33
CA LEU A 203 7.22 -36.65 6.52
C LEU A 203 7.28 -38.04 7.17
N THR A 204 7.75 -39.05 6.44
CA THR A 204 7.85 -40.44 6.95
C THR A 204 8.68 -40.53 8.24
N THR A 205 9.67 -39.66 8.41
CA THR A 205 10.56 -39.60 9.59
C THR A 205 10.04 -38.72 10.73
N SER A 206 8.88 -38.05 10.57
CA SER A 206 8.25 -37.25 11.64
C SER A 206 7.82 -38.15 12.80
N ALA A 207 8.04 -37.70 14.04
CA ALA A 207 7.53 -38.38 15.23
C ALA A 207 6.01 -38.19 15.39
N VAL A 208 5.45 -37.11 14.85
CA VAL A 208 4.02 -36.81 14.85
C VAL A 208 3.29 -37.67 13.81
N SER A 209 2.48 -38.61 14.30
CA SER A 209 1.68 -39.53 13.44
C SER A 209 0.81 -38.78 12.43
N LYS A 210 0.18 -37.67 12.84
CA LYS A 210 -0.69 -36.88 11.96
C LYS A 210 0.06 -36.26 10.78
N ALA A 211 1.29 -35.81 10.99
CA ALA A 211 2.13 -35.26 9.93
C ALA A 211 2.65 -36.38 9.02
N ARG A 212 3.02 -37.52 9.62
CA ARG A 212 3.58 -38.68 8.92
C ARG A 212 2.66 -39.25 7.83
N THR A 213 1.37 -39.34 8.10
CA THR A 213 0.38 -39.97 7.19
C THR A 213 -0.48 -38.97 6.43
N ILE A 214 -0.27 -37.66 6.59
CA ILE A 214 -1.21 -36.64 6.07
C ILE A 214 -1.41 -36.72 4.55
N VAL A 215 -0.35 -37.08 3.81
CA VAL A 215 -0.42 -37.17 2.35
C VAL A 215 -1.23 -38.40 1.94
N GLN A 216 -0.96 -39.54 2.58
CA GLN A 216 -1.66 -40.79 2.30
C GLN A 216 -3.14 -40.70 2.70
N ASP A 217 -3.42 -40.14 3.87
CA ASP A 217 -4.77 -40.05 4.42
C ASP A 217 -5.69 -39.15 3.56
N LEU A 218 -5.13 -38.12 2.93
CA LEU A 218 -5.92 -37.14 2.16
C LEU A 218 -5.96 -37.40 0.66
N PHE A 219 -4.91 -37.98 0.08
CA PHE A 219 -4.75 -38.04 -1.37
C PHE A 219 -4.64 -39.47 -1.93
N ARG A 220 -4.52 -40.50 -1.09
CA ARG A 220 -4.42 -41.89 -1.54
C ARG A 220 -5.78 -42.59 -1.55
N GLY A 221 -5.99 -43.43 -2.56
CA GLY A 221 -7.11 -44.37 -2.62
C GLY A 221 -6.63 -45.77 -3.03
N SER A 222 -7.54 -46.73 -3.08
CA SER A 222 -7.29 -48.09 -3.55
C SER A 222 -8.24 -48.46 -4.67
N VAL A 223 -7.76 -49.14 -5.70
CA VAL A 223 -8.56 -49.70 -6.79
C VAL A 223 -8.25 -51.18 -6.92
N SER A 224 -9.29 -52.01 -7.03
CA SER A 224 -9.16 -53.44 -7.30
C SER A 224 -9.77 -53.76 -8.65
N HIS A 225 -9.01 -54.40 -9.54
CA HIS A 225 -9.50 -54.83 -10.85
C HIS A 225 -9.94 -56.30 -10.78
N VAL A 226 -11.22 -56.58 -11.05
CA VAL A 226 -11.77 -57.93 -11.05
C VAL A 226 -12.21 -58.29 -12.47
N THR A 227 -11.49 -59.24 -13.09
CA THR A 227 -11.93 -59.89 -14.33
C THR A 227 -12.82 -61.08 -13.96
N ARG A 228 -14.07 -61.08 -14.41
CA ARG A 228 -14.98 -62.23 -14.35
C ARG A 228 -14.77 -63.15 -15.54
#